data_AF-A0A841V3R8-F1
#
_entry.id   AF-A0A841V3R8-F1
#
_cell.length_a   1.000
_cell.length_b   1.000
_cell.length_c   1.000
_cell.angle_alpha   90.00
_cell.angle_beta   90.00
_cell.angle_gamma   90.00
#
_symmetry.space_group_name_H-M   'P 1'
#
loop_
_entity.id
_entity.type
_entity.pdbx_description
1 polymer ?
#
loop_
_entity_poly.entity_id
_entity_poly.type
_entity_poly.pdbx_seq_one_letter_code
_entity_poly.pdbx_strand_id
1 'polypeptide(L)' 'MQVRFGELDESLIKVIDELLKLSPMESSRLLLESSREDLIRRFLSE' A
#
# COMPACT_ATOMS: atom_id res chain seq x y z
N MET A 1 0.57 -21.25 6.95
CA MET A 1 1.00 -20.21 5.99
C MET A 1 2.29 -19.62 6.52
N GLN A 2 3.45 -19.99 5.95
CA GLN A 2 4.76 -19.46 6.37
C GLN A 2 4.94 -18.11 5.69
N VAL A 3 4.65 -17.03 6.41
CA VAL A 3 5.06 -15.68 5.99
C VAL A 3 6.50 -15.52 6.49
N ARG A 4 7.49 -15.50 5.59
CA ARG A 4 8.89 -15.29 5.97
C ARG A 4 9.06 -13.80 6.23
N PHE A 5 9.29 -13.43 7.49
CA PHE A 5 9.73 -12.09 7.85
C PHE A 5 10.97 -11.73 7.02
N GLY A 6 10.84 -10.75 6.12
CA GLY A 6 11.93 -10.30 5.23
C GLY A 6 11.64 -10.42 3.74
N GLU A 7 10.61 -11.16 3.32
CA GLU A 7 10.14 -11.10 1.94
C GLU A 7 9.25 -9.86 1.77
N LEU A 8 9.67 -8.97 0.85
CA LEU A 8 8.97 -7.73 0.56
C LEU A 8 7.67 -8.09 -0.15
N ASP A 9 6.55 -7.64 0.40
CA ASP A 9 5.25 -8.01 -0.14
C ASP A 9 5.01 -7.32 -1.48
N GLU A 10 5.03 -8.09 -2.57
CA GLU A 10 4.95 -7.59 -3.95
C GLU A 10 3.70 -6.74 -4.20
N SER A 11 2.60 -6.99 -3.48
CA SER A 11 1.39 -6.18 -3.58
C SER A 11 1.61 -4.79 -2.96
N LEU A 12 2.31 -4.71 -1.84
CA LEU A 12 2.63 -3.46 -1.16
C LEU A 12 3.66 -2.62 -1.93
N ILE A 13 4.61 -3.26 -2.63
CA ILE A 13 5.57 -2.56 -3.48
C ILE A 13 4.83 -1.70 -4.52
N LYS A 14 3.85 -2.29 -5.21
CA LYS A 14 3.05 -1.58 -6.22
C LYS A 14 2.20 -0.46 -5.61
N VAL A 15 1.69 -0.66 -4.38
CA VAL A 15 0.97 0.39 -3.63
C VAL A 15 1.89 1.57 -3.31
N ILE A 16 3.15 1.33 -2.93
CA ILE A 16 4.13 2.40 -2.62
C ILE A 16 4.33 3.30 -3.84
N ASP A 17 4.49 2.73 -5.03
CA ASP A 17 4.69 3.50 -6.27
C ASP A 17 3.50 4.42 -6.55
N GLU A 18 2.26 3.98 -6.31
CA GLU A 18 1.08 4.83 -6.46
C GLU A 18 0.96 5.90 -5.36
N LEU A 19 1.32 5.56 -4.11
CA LEU A 19 1.33 6.53 -3.00
C LEU A 19 2.32 7.67 -3.25
N LEU A 20 3.46 7.39 -3.89
CA LEU A 20 4.48 8.40 -4.22
C LEU A 20 4.02 9.39 -5.32
N LYS A 21 2.99 9.05 -6.10
CA LYS A 21 2.40 9.96 -7.09
C LYS A 21 1.43 10.98 -6.47
N LEU A 22 0.96 10.73 -5.26
CA LEU A 22 0.05 11.61 -4.53
C LEU A 22 0.82 12.74 -3.82
N SER A 23 0.12 13.80 -3.45
CA SER A 23 0.73 14.80 -2.57
C SER A 23 1.05 14.21 -1.20
N PRO A 24 2.05 14.75 -0.47
CA PRO A 24 2.38 14.27 0.87
C PRO A 24 1.20 14.27 1.85
N MET A 25 0.26 15.19 1.69
CA MET A 25 -0.92 15.28 2.56
C MET A 25 -1.95 14.20 2.23
N GLU A 26 -2.17 13.91 0.95
CA GLU A 26 -3.07 12.84 0.51
C GLU A 26 -2.54 11.46 0.90
N SER A 27 -1.26 11.19 0.66
CA SER A 27 -0.63 9.92 1.03
C SER A 27 -0.60 9.73 2.55
N SER A 28 -0.24 10.77 3.32
CA SER A 28 -0.28 10.71 4.80
C SER A 28 -1.67 10.40 5.32
N ARG A 29 -2.71 11.04 4.75
CA ARG A 29 -4.10 10.79 5.13
C ARG A 29 -4.51 9.36 4.83
N LEU A 30 -4.19 8.86 3.64
CA LEU A 30 -4.48 7.49 3.23
C LEU A 30 -3.82 6.46 4.15
N LEU A 31 -2.56 6.68 4.52
CA LEU A 31 -1.81 5.81 5.43
C LEU A 31 -2.37 5.80 6.86
N LEU A 32 -3.00 6.90 7.30
CA LEU A 32 -3.63 7.01 8.62
C LEU A 32 -5.05 6.44 8.66
N GLU A 33 -5.80 6.58 7.57
CA GLU A 33 -7.23 6.25 7.52
C GLU A 33 -7.53 4.86 6.94
N SER A 34 -6.59 4.24 6.23
CA SER A 34 -6.82 2.97 5.52
C SER A 34 -6.04 1.81 6.11
N SER A 35 -6.65 0.63 6.13
CA SER A 35 -5.91 -0.60 6.39
C SER A 35 -5.00 -0.97 5.22
N ARG A 36 -4.09 -1.91 5.45
CA ARG A 36 -3.26 -2.49 4.40
C ARG A 36 -4.12 -3.07 3.26
N GLU A 37 -5.13 -3.85 3.61
CA GLU A 37 -6.02 -4.51 2.65
C GLU A 37 -6.80 -3.49 1.83
N ASP A 38 -7.21 -2.38 2.45
CA ASP A 38 -7.90 -1.29 1.74
C ASP A 38 -6.98 -0.57 0.75
N LEU A 39 -5.72 -0.33 1.12
CA LEU A 39 -4.72 0.24 0.21
C LEU A 39 -4.46 -0.68 -0.97
N ILE A 40 -4.29 -1.98 -0.72
CA ILE A 40 -4.13 -2.98 -1.78
C ILE A 40 -5.35 -2.98 -2.70
N ARG A 41 -6.57 -3.02 -2.15
CA ARG A 41 -7.80 -2.98 -2.96
C ARG A 41 -7.93 -1.69 -3.77
N ARG A 42 -7.53 -0.55 -3.21
CA ARG A 42 -7.64 0.75 -3.86
C ARG A 42 -6.70 0.90 -5.05
N PHE A 43 -5.47 0.40 -4.93
CA PHE A 43 -4.42 0.60 -5.95
C PHE A 43 -4.18 -0.63 -6.83
N LEU A 44 -4.66 -1.81 -6.43
CA LEU A 44 -4.46 -3.09 -7.15
C LEU A 44 -5.78 -3.79 -7.54
N SER A 45 -6.94 -3.15 -7.39
CA SER A 45 -8.14 -3.64 -8.09
C SER A 45 -7.94 -3.46 -9.59
N GLU A 46 -8.08 -4.56 -10.33
CA GLU A 46 -8.18 -4.55 -11.81
C GLU A 46 -9.30 -3.64 -12.31
#